data_AF-A0A9W6HSM4-F1
#
_entry.id   AF-A0A9W6HSM4-F1
#
_cell.length_a   1.000
_cell.length_b   1.000
_cell.length_c   1.000
_cell.angle_alpha   90.00
_cell.angle_beta   90.00
_cell.angle_gamma   90.00
#
_symmetry.space_group_name_H-M   'P 1'
#
loop_
_entity.id
_entity.type
_entity.pdbx_description
1 polymer ?
#
loop_
_entity_poly.entity_id
_entity_poly.type
_entity_poly.pdbx_seq_one_letter_code
_entity_poly.pdbx_strand_id
1 'polypeptide(L)'
;MSVRGWRIIVGGVALLVAALIIWVDLATDVWQKYVVISGLAGGLVTFTFTALIVDRFIARAAHERWEPVTRLALGDFRRRLSDPHEERRERRLPDPRRDRIALRALREASERERDRLIGALARWSSFLSSSADVEDIMDSIALVATELDRVDAEARMLTQPDASEDGWARLSSAIEEYHRTAEELIAHIDAALARVERTAIR
;
A
#
# COMPACT_ATOMS: atom_id res chain seq x y z
N MET A 1 29.89 -34.25 -72.93
CA MET A 1 29.20 -33.07 -72.36
C MET A 1 30.21 -32.20 -71.63
N SER A 2 30.27 -30.90 -71.93
CA SER A 2 31.27 -30.00 -71.33
C SER A 2 30.93 -29.68 -69.87
N VAL A 3 31.95 -29.46 -69.04
CA VAL A 3 31.83 -29.09 -67.61
C VAL A 3 30.90 -27.89 -67.38
N ARG A 4 30.77 -27.01 -68.39
CA ARG A 4 29.84 -25.87 -68.38
C ARG A 4 28.37 -26.30 -68.45
N GLY A 5 28.03 -27.31 -69.25
CA GLY A 5 26.66 -27.84 -69.35
C GLY A 5 26.19 -28.49 -68.05
N TRP A 6 27.08 -29.21 -67.36
CA TRP A 6 26.76 -29.81 -66.06
C TRP A 6 26.49 -28.76 -64.97
N ARG A 7 27.27 -27.67 -64.93
CA ARG A 7 27.06 -26.58 -63.98
C ARG A 7 25.73 -25.85 -64.18
N ILE A 8 25.28 -25.71 -65.42
CA ILE A 8 23.98 -25.10 -65.73
C ILE A 8 22.83 -26.01 -65.29
N ILE A 9 22.94 -27.33 -65.53
CA ILE A 9 21.92 -28.30 -65.10
C ILE A 9 21.85 -28.35 -63.57
N VAL A 10 22.99 -28.45 -62.88
CA VAL A 10 23.05 -28.46 -61.42
C VAL A 10 22.51 -27.15 -60.84
N GLY A 11 22.86 -26.01 -61.43
CA GLY A 11 22.32 -24.71 -61.02
C GLY A 11 20.81 -24.60 -61.22
N GLY A 12 20.30 -25.12 -62.34
CA GLY A 12 18.87 -25.16 -62.63
C GLY A 12 18.09 -26.04 -61.65
N VAL A 13 18.63 -27.23 -61.33
CA VAL A 13 18.03 -28.14 -60.34
C VAL A 13 18.05 -27.52 -58.94
N ALA A 14 19.15 -26.87 -58.54
CA ALA A 14 19.24 -26.18 -57.25
C ALA A 14 18.21 -25.04 -57.13
N LEU A 15 18.02 -24.25 -58.19
CA LEU A 15 16.99 -23.20 -58.25
C LEU A 15 15.58 -23.76 -58.14
N LEU A 16 15.32 -24.88 -58.80
CA LEU A 16 14.01 -25.52 -58.79
C LEU A 16 13.69 -26.10 -57.40
N VAL A 17 14.68 -26.71 -56.75
CA VAL A 17 14.56 -27.17 -55.35
C VAL A 17 14.34 -26.00 -54.40
N ALA A 18 15.08 -24.89 -54.55
CA ALA A 18 14.89 -23.70 -53.73
C ALA A 18 13.49 -23.09 -53.91
N ALA A 19 13.02 -22.97 -55.15
CA ALA A 19 11.68 -22.47 -55.45
C ALA A 19 10.58 -23.38 -54.87
N LEU A 20 10.77 -24.71 -54.93
CA LEU A 20 9.85 -25.68 -54.33
C LEU A 20 9.80 -25.56 -52.81
N ILE A 21 10.95 -25.38 -52.14
CA ILE A 21 11.02 -25.18 -50.69
C ILE A 21 10.27 -23.89 -50.31
N ILE A 22 10.53 -22.78 -51.00
CA ILE A 22 9.86 -21.50 -50.76
C ILE A 22 8.35 -21.61 -51.00
N TRP A 23 7.93 -22.33 -52.06
CA TRP A 23 6.52 -22.56 -52.35
C TRP A 23 5.84 -23.37 -51.23
N VAL A 24 6.47 -24.46 -50.77
CA VAL A 24 5.93 -25.28 -49.67
C VAL A 24 5.84 -24.46 -48.40
N ASP A 25 6.84 -23.62 -48.11
CA ASP A 25 6.86 -22.72 -46.96
C ASP A 25 5.68 -21.73 -46.97
N LEU A 26 5.49 -21.02 -48.11
CA LEU A 26 4.36 -20.10 -48.31
C LEU A 26 2.99 -20.80 -48.30
N ALA A 27 2.89 -22.01 -48.87
CA ALA A 27 1.61 -22.70 -49.05
C ALA A 27 1.14 -23.42 -47.78
N THR A 28 2.05 -23.83 -46.89
CA THR A 28 1.69 -24.64 -45.71
C THR A 28 1.49 -23.81 -44.44
N ASP A 29 1.93 -22.55 -44.40
CA ASP A 29 1.73 -21.61 -43.28
C ASP A 29 2.26 -22.16 -41.92
N VAL A 30 3.06 -23.24 -41.98
CA VAL A 30 3.53 -24.01 -40.83
C VAL A 30 4.49 -23.16 -40.01
N TRP A 31 5.45 -22.53 -40.67
CA TRP A 31 6.41 -21.65 -40.03
C TRP A 31 5.76 -20.41 -39.44
N GLN A 32 4.74 -19.86 -40.09
CA GLN A 32 4.00 -18.71 -39.58
C GLN A 32 3.25 -19.06 -38.29
N LYS A 33 2.59 -20.23 -38.23
CA LYS A 33 1.94 -20.72 -37.01
C LYS A 33 2.95 -21.01 -35.89
N TYR A 34 4.08 -21.64 -36.18
CA TYR A 34 5.11 -21.89 -35.17
C TYR A 34 5.77 -20.61 -34.66
N VAL A 35 6.02 -19.62 -35.51
CA VAL A 35 6.53 -18.30 -35.12
C VAL A 35 5.52 -17.57 -34.24
N VAL A 36 4.23 -17.62 -34.58
CA VAL A 36 3.18 -17.01 -33.75
C VAL A 36 3.07 -17.71 -32.39
N ILE A 37 3.05 -19.04 -32.35
CA ILE A 37 2.96 -19.81 -31.10
C ILE A 37 4.20 -19.62 -30.24
N SER A 38 5.40 -19.63 -30.83
CA SER A 38 6.66 -19.39 -30.10
C SER A 38 6.78 -17.95 -29.62
N GLY A 39 6.30 -16.97 -30.38
CA GLY A 39 6.23 -15.58 -29.96
C GLY A 39 5.26 -15.38 -28.79
N LEU A 40 4.10 -16.05 -28.82
CA LEU A 40 3.10 -15.99 -27.76
C LEU A 40 3.57 -16.71 -26.49
N ALA A 41 4.22 -17.88 -26.65
CA ALA A 41 4.84 -18.61 -25.55
C ALA A 41 6.03 -17.83 -24.95
N GLY A 42 6.89 -17.26 -25.79
CA GLY A 42 8.00 -16.41 -25.36
C GLY A 42 7.52 -15.16 -24.63
N GLY A 43 6.47 -14.51 -25.13
CA GLY A 43 5.78 -13.40 -24.48
C GLY A 43 5.20 -13.80 -23.12
N LEU A 44 4.53 -14.95 -23.05
CA LEU A 44 3.97 -15.48 -21.80
C LEU A 44 5.05 -15.81 -20.76
N VAL A 45 6.14 -16.46 -21.17
CA VAL A 45 7.27 -16.75 -20.28
C VAL A 45 7.93 -15.47 -19.81
N THR A 46 8.18 -14.52 -20.71
CA THR A 46 8.77 -13.23 -20.36
C THR A 46 7.87 -12.46 -19.40
N PHE A 47 6.57 -12.39 -19.68
CA PHE A 47 5.59 -11.76 -18.81
C PHE A 47 5.55 -12.41 -17.43
N THR A 48 5.47 -13.75 -17.38
CA THR A 48 5.42 -14.51 -16.13
C THR A 48 6.71 -14.34 -15.32
N PHE A 49 7.86 -14.38 -15.99
CA PHE A 49 9.16 -14.15 -15.37
C PHE A 49 9.27 -12.73 -14.80
N THR A 50 8.86 -11.72 -15.57
CA THR A 50 8.84 -10.33 -15.09
C THR A 50 7.92 -10.18 -13.89
N ALA A 51 6.67 -10.63 -14.00
CA ALA A 51 5.66 -10.48 -12.96
C ALA A 51 6.01 -11.23 -11.65
N LEU A 52 6.59 -12.44 -11.74
CA LEU A 52 6.84 -13.25 -10.55
C LEU A 52 8.22 -13.03 -9.94
N ILE A 53 9.22 -12.77 -10.77
CA ILE A 53 10.63 -12.74 -10.34
C ILE A 53 11.12 -11.31 -10.31
N VAL A 54 11.07 -10.60 -11.44
CA VAL A 54 11.64 -9.26 -11.53
C VAL A 54 10.92 -8.29 -10.59
N ASP A 55 9.58 -8.26 -10.63
CA ASP A 55 8.79 -7.36 -9.78
C ASP A 55 9.02 -7.67 -8.29
N ARG A 56 9.14 -8.96 -7.93
CA ARG A 56 9.42 -9.38 -6.55
C ARG A 56 10.82 -8.96 -6.08
N PHE A 57 11.84 -9.06 -6.93
CA PHE A 57 13.20 -8.62 -6.62
C PHE A 57 13.31 -7.10 -6.54
N ILE A 58 12.65 -6.38 -7.47
CA ILE A 58 12.60 -4.92 -7.45
C ILE A 58 11.88 -4.41 -6.20
N ALA A 59 10.73 -5.01 -5.85
CA ALA A 59 10.00 -4.67 -4.63
C ALA A 59 10.87 -4.87 -3.38
N ARG A 60 11.62 -5.98 -3.30
CA ARG A 60 12.50 -6.25 -2.16
C ARG A 60 13.70 -5.31 -2.09
N ALA A 61 14.35 -5.02 -3.22
CA ALA A 61 15.48 -4.09 -3.26
C ALA A 61 15.05 -2.63 -2.99
N ALA A 62 13.84 -2.26 -3.41
CA ALA A 62 13.23 -0.98 -3.04
C ALA A 62 12.98 -0.94 -1.53
N HIS A 63 12.42 -2.00 -0.93
CA HIS A 63 12.17 -2.09 0.50
C HIS A 63 13.43 -1.85 1.34
N GLU A 64 14.52 -2.56 1.05
CA GLU A 64 15.80 -2.40 1.78
C GLU A 64 16.38 -0.97 1.65
N ARG A 65 16.20 -0.32 0.50
CA ARG A 65 16.69 1.06 0.29
C ARG A 65 15.90 2.08 1.10
N TRP A 66 14.61 1.87 1.27
CA TRP A 66 13.70 2.82 1.93
C TRP A 66 13.46 2.48 3.40
N GLU A 67 14.05 1.39 3.91
CA GLU A 67 13.94 0.95 5.30
C GLU A 67 14.33 2.04 6.33
N PRO A 68 15.45 2.78 6.18
CA PRO A 68 15.81 3.85 7.14
C PRO A 68 14.81 5.00 7.14
N VAL A 69 14.26 5.35 5.96
CA VAL A 69 13.26 6.41 5.82
C VAL A 69 11.93 5.99 6.42
N THR A 70 11.54 4.72 6.23
CA THR A 70 10.35 4.12 6.84
C THR A 70 10.45 4.14 8.35
N ARG A 71 11.60 3.75 8.92
CA ARG A 71 11.85 3.85 10.37
C ARG A 71 11.72 5.29 10.87
N LEU A 72 12.27 6.26 10.14
CA LEU A 72 12.22 7.66 10.53
C LEU A 72 10.78 8.22 10.48
N ALA A 73 10.02 7.88 9.43
CA ALA A 73 8.63 8.27 9.28
C ALA A 73 7.76 7.67 10.40
N LEU A 74 7.85 6.35 10.61
CA LEU A 74 7.10 5.65 11.67
C LEU A 74 7.53 6.10 13.07
N GLY A 75 8.81 6.41 13.27
CA GLY A 75 9.32 6.94 14.54
C GLY A 75 8.83 8.37 14.84
N ASP A 76 8.73 9.23 13.83
CA ASP A 76 8.12 10.57 13.99
C ASP A 76 6.60 10.45 14.24
N PHE A 77 5.91 9.54 13.54
CA PHE A 77 4.51 9.22 13.80
C PHE A 77 4.30 8.75 15.24
N ARG A 78 5.05 7.74 15.67
CA ARG A 78 5.04 7.25 17.05
C ARG A 78 5.27 8.41 18.02
N ARG A 79 6.32 9.20 17.84
CA ARG A 79 6.63 10.32 18.77
C ARG A 79 5.54 11.39 18.84
N ARG A 80 4.86 11.67 17.73
CA ARG A 80 3.80 12.69 17.67
C ARG A 80 2.49 12.19 18.27
N LEU A 81 2.23 10.90 18.15
CA LEU A 81 1.03 10.28 18.69
C LEU A 81 1.25 9.88 20.15
N SER A 82 2.37 9.26 20.49
CA SER A 82 2.78 8.95 21.86
C SER A 82 3.16 10.22 22.60
N ASP A 83 2.23 10.77 23.38
CA ASP A 83 2.55 11.81 24.36
C ASP A 83 3.53 11.20 25.39
N PRO A 84 4.72 11.78 25.66
CA PRO A 84 5.75 11.19 26.53
C PRO A 84 5.39 11.09 28.02
N HIS A 85 4.15 11.42 28.40
CA HIS A 85 3.66 11.26 29.76
C HIS A 85 2.66 10.09 29.80
N GLU A 86 3.13 8.96 30.31
CA GLU A 86 2.40 7.68 30.49
C GLU A 86 1.12 7.78 31.35
N GLU A 87 0.82 8.95 31.91
CA GLU A 87 -0.38 9.18 32.72
C GLU A 87 -1.59 9.58 31.86
N ARG A 88 -2.35 8.53 31.50
CA ARG A 88 -3.83 8.45 31.35
C ARG A 88 -4.43 8.65 29.96
N ARG A 89 -5.11 7.59 29.47
CA ARG A 89 -6.22 7.62 28.50
C ARG A 89 -7.15 8.83 28.71
N GLU A 90 -7.49 9.14 29.97
CA GLU A 90 -8.33 10.29 30.36
C GLU A 90 -7.80 11.67 29.93
N ARG A 91 -6.53 11.80 29.51
CA ARG A 91 -5.95 13.08 29.06
C ARG A 91 -6.00 13.30 27.55
N ARG A 92 -6.13 12.24 26.73
CA ARG A 92 -6.24 12.41 25.27
C ARG A 92 -7.61 12.96 24.90
N LEU A 93 -8.66 12.25 25.31
CA LEU A 93 -10.03 12.76 25.30
C LEU A 93 -10.59 12.67 26.72
N PRO A 94 -10.84 13.81 27.40
CA PRO A 94 -11.40 13.78 28.74
C PRO A 94 -12.84 13.26 28.71
N ASP A 95 -13.18 12.37 29.64
CA ASP A 95 -14.57 11.94 29.82
C ASP A 95 -15.43 13.14 30.28
N PRO A 96 -16.39 13.58 29.47
CA PRO A 96 -17.21 14.73 29.81
C PRO A 96 -18.26 14.30 30.84
N ARG A 97 -18.02 14.63 32.12
CA ARG A 97 -18.90 14.29 33.25
C ARG A 97 -20.28 14.96 33.19
N ARG A 98 -21.17 14.58 32.26
CA ARG A 98 -22.50 15.18 32.01
C ARG A 98 -22.53 16.71 32.18
N ASP A 99 -21.43 17.37 31.83
CA ASP A 99 -21.13 18.76 32.14
C ASP A 99 -20.78 19.46 30.84
N ARG A 100 -21.44 20.58 30.57
CA ARG A 100 -21.24 21.37 29.35
C ARG A 100 -19.86 22.02 29.29
N ILE A 101 -19.24 22.33 30.42
CA ILE A 101 -17.87 22.87 30.46
C ILE A 101 -16.88 21.77 30.06
N ALA A 102 -17.04 20.57 30.63
CA ALA A 102 -16.26 19.40 30.26
C ALA A 102 -16.46 19.00 28.78
N LEU A 103 -17.66 19.15 28.23
CA LEU A 103 -17.95 18.89 26.81
C LEU A 103 -17.17 19.83 25.87
N ARG A 104 -17.05 21.11 26.21
CA ARG A 104 -16.22 22.05 25.44
C ARG A 104 -14.75 21.64 25.48
N ALA A 105 -14.24 21.29 26.67
CA ALA A 105 -12.87 20.84 26.83
C ALA A 105 -12.58 19.55 26.04
N LEU A 106 -13.53 18.62 25.97
CA LEU A 106 -13.46 17.43 25.12
C LEU A 106 -13.34 17.80 23.64
N ARG A 107 -14.17 18.72 23.14
CA ARG A 107 -14.14 19.10 21.73
C ARG A 107 -12.82 19.75 21.34
N GLU A 108 -12.31 20.66 22.16
CA GLU A 108 -10.99 21.25 21.95
C GLU A 108 -9.86 20.20 22.00
N ALA A 109 -9.99 19.18 22.86
CA ALA A 109 -9.05 18.06 22.89
C ALA A 109 -9.11 17.21 21.62
N SER A 110 -10.31 16.92 21.13
CA SER A 110 -10.54 16.19 19.88
C SER A 110 -9.97 16.93 18.67
N GLU A 111 -10.16 18.25 18.60
CA GLU A 111 -9.57 19.10 17.56
C GLU A 111 -8.04 19.07 17.59
N ARG A 112 -7.44 19.23 18.78
CA ARG A 112 -5.98 19.14 18.93
C ARG A 112 -5.43 17.78 18.49
N GLU A 113 -6.14 16.70 18.79
CA GLU A 113 -5.71 15.37 18.39
C GLU A 113 -5.81 15.15 16.88
N ARG A 114 -6.89 15.64 16.26
CA ARG A 114 -7.02 15.65 14.80
C ARG A 114 -5.88 16.42 14.14
N ASP A 115 -5.54 17.60 14.66
CA ASP A 115 -4.44 18.42 14.14
C ASP A 115 -3.08 17.72 14.27
N ARG A 116 -2.85 16.96 15.36
CA ARG A 116 -1.64 16.15 15.53
C ARG A 116 -1.56 15.05 14.46
N LEU A 117 -2.64 14.32 14.22
CA LEU A 117 -2.73 13.29 13.18
C LEU A 117 -2.49 13.89 11.79
N ILE A 118 -3.15 15.01 11.46
CA ILE A 118 -2.97 15.73 10.20
C ILE A 118 -1.52 16.21 10.07
N GLY A 119 -0.93 16.77 11.11
CA GLY A 119 0.44 17.28 11.09
C GLY A 119 1.51 16.19 10.97
N ALA A 120 1.21 14.96 11.40
CA ALA A 120 2.05 13.79 11.16
C ALA A 120 1.88 13.27 9.72
N LEU A 121 0.62 13.11 9.26
CA LEU A 121 0.28 12.67 7.92
C LEU A 121 0.81 13.62 6.84
N ALA A 122 0.63 14.92 6.96
CA ALA A 122 1.03 15.89 5.95
C ALA A 122 2.52 15.83 5.59
N ARG A 123 3.35 15.37 6.52
CA ARG A 123 4.80 15.29 6.36
C ARG A 123 5.25 14.04 5.61
N TRP A 124 4.54 12.94 5.83
CA TRP A 124 4.96 11.62 5.37
C TRP A 124 3.97 10.98 4.40
N SER A 125 2.81 11.59 4.14
CA SER A 125 1.71 11.03 3.33
C SER A 125 2.18 10.59 1.94
N SER A 126 2.96 11.43 1.25
CA SER A 126 3.49 11.10 -0.08
C SER A 126 4.47 9.92 -0.06
N PHE A 127 5.17 9.70 1.05
CA PHE A 127 6.11 8.60 1.19
C PHE A 127 5.36 7.32 1.60
N LEU A 128 4.47 7.42 2.59
CA LEU A 128 3.70 6.30 3.13
C LEU A 128 2.71 5.75 2.10
N SER A 129 2.09 6.59 1.28
CA SER A 129 1.19 6.14 0.20
C SER A 129 1.90 5.34 -0.89
N SER A 130 3.22 5.52 -1.03
CA SER A 130 4.04 4.78 -1.99
C SER A 130 4.65 3.50 -1.41
N SER A 131 4.49 3.28 -0.10
CA SER A 131 5.14 2.18 0.63
C SER A 131 4.12 1.09 0.93
N ALA A 132 4.32 -0.09 0.32
CA ALA A 132 3.42 -1.23 0.48
C ALA A 132 3.37 -1.78 1.91
N ASP A 133 4.42 -1.57 2.71
CA ASP A 133 4.54 -2.14 4.06
C ASP A 133 3.80 -1.33 5.15
N VAL A 134 3.07 -0.29 4.75
CA VAL A 134 2.45 0.67 5.65
C VAL A 134 0.93 0.75 5.46
N GLU A 135 0.36 -0.12 4.63
CA GLU A 135 -1.08 -0.21 4.35
C GLU A 135 -1.90 -0.39 5.64
N ASP A 136 -1.58 -1.40 6.46
CA ASP A 136 -2.26 -1.65 7.75
C ASP A 136 -2.22 -0.43 8.68
N ILE A 137 -1.14 0.34 8.64
CA ILE A 137 -0.97 1.56 9.47
C ILE A 137 -1.82 2.69 8.91
N MET A 138 -1.87 2.86 7.59
CA MET A 138 -2.72 3.86 6.94
C MET A 138 -4.19 3.59 7.19
N ASP A 139 -4.61 2.33 7.13
CA ASP A 139 -5.97 1.92 7.50
C ASP A 139 -6.27 2.19 8.98
N SER A 140 -5.33 1.88 9.86
CA SER A 140 -5.46 2.17 11.30
C SER A 140 -5.57 3.68 11.56
N ILE A 141 -4.82 4.51 10.84
CA ILE A 141 -4.92 5.97 10.93
C ILE A 141 -6.29 6.46 10.45
N ALA A 142 -6.81 5.91 9.35
CA ALA A 142 -8.14 6.25 8.84
C ALA A 142 -9.25 5.89 9.84
N LEU A 143 -9.12 4.74 10.53
CA LEU A 143 -10.03 4.34 11.60
C LEU A 143 -9.98 5.32 12.78
N VAL A 144 -8.79 5.67 13.27
CA VAL A 144 -8.66 6.67 14.35
C VAL A 144 -9.28 8.02 13.96
N ALA A 145 -9.06 8.49 12.73
CA ALA A 145 -9.66 9.71 12.23
C ALA A 145 -11.19 9.64 12.20
N THR A 146 -11.74 8.49 11.80
CA THR A 146 -13.20 8.24 11.78
C THR A 146 -13.79 8.28 13.18
N GLU A 147 -13.13 7.66 14.17
CA GLU A 147 -13.61 7.69 15.56
C GLU A 147 -13.51 9.09 16.17
N LEU A 148 -12.50 9.89 15.82
CA LEU A 148 -12.45 11.32 16.23
C LEU A 148 -13.62 12.12 15.64
N ASP A 149 -13.95 11.90 14.36
CA ASP A 149 -15.11 12.54 13.72
C ASP A 149 -16.43 12.12 14.39
N ARG A 150 -16.53 10.86 14.81
CA ARG A 150 -17.67 10.34 15.58
C ARG A 150 -17.79 11.00 16.95
N VAL A 151 -16.69 11.17 17.69
CA VAL A 151 -16.69 11.85 19.00
C VAL A 151 -17.17 13.30 18.84
N ASP A 152 -16.68 14.05 17.86
CA ASP A 152 -17.14 15.43 17.62
C ASP A 152 -18.62 15.48 17.21
N ALA A 153 -19.08 14.53 16.39
CA ALA A 153 -20.48 14.45 16.00
C ALA A 153 -21.42 14.23 17.21
N GLU A 154 -21.13 13.25 18.06
CA GLU A 154 -21.92 12.97 19.27
C GLU A 154 -21.83 14.13 20.27
N ALA A 155 -20.67 14.76 20.42
CA ALA A 155 -20.51 15.94 21.28
C ALA A 155 -21.35 17.14 20.79
N ARG A 156 -21.48 17.34 19.47
CA ARG A 156 -22.34 18.38 18.90
C ARG A 156 -23.82 18.09 19.16
N MET A 157 -24.26 16.83 19.10
CA MET A 157 -25.65 16.47 19.41
C MET A 157 -26.02 16.82 20.85
N LEU A 158 -25.11 16.62 21.80
CA LEU A 158 -25.32 16.95 23.23
C LEU A 158 -25.29 18.45 23.55
N THR A 159 -24.93 19.30 22.59
CA THR A 159 -25.02 20.76 22.73
C THR A 159 -26.47 21.26 22.52
N GLN A 160 -27.35 20.42 21.97
CA GLN A 160 -28.76 20.76 21.75
C GLN A 160 -29.56 20.72 23.07
N PRO A 161 -30.69 21.44 23.16
CA PRO A 161 -31.48 21.56 24.39
C PRO A 161 -31.99 20.22 24.95
N ASP A 162 -32.25 19.25 24.08
CA ASP A 162 -32.83 17.94 24.42
C ASP A 162 -31.78 16.82 24.52
N ALA A 163 -30.68 17.08 25.24
CA ALA A 163 -29.65 16.07 25.48
C ALA A 163 -30.22 14.89 26.30
N SER A 164 -30.39 13.73 25.66
CA SER A 164 -30.86 12.51 26.32
C SER A 164 -29.74 11.76 27.05
N GLU A 165 -30.09 10.94 28.03
CA GLU A 165 -29.13 10.02 28.68
C GLU A 165 -28.47 9.08 27.66
N ASP A 166 -29.21 8.67 26.63
CA ASP A 166 -28.70 7.85 25.53
C ASP A 166 -27.59 8.57 24.74
N GLY A 167 -27.68 9.89 24.59
CA GLY A 167 -26.62 10.68 23.93
C GLY A 167 -25.32 10.67 24.70
N TRP A 168 -25.38 10.76 26.04
CA TRP A 168 -24.20 10.66 26.89
C TRP A 168 -23.59 9.26 26.86
N ALA A 169 -24.42 8.20 26.83
CA ALA A 169 -23.95 6.82 26.68
C ALA A 169 -23.25 6.60 25.32
N ARG A 170 -23.80 7.13 24.23
CA ARG A 170 -23.17 7.07 22.90
C ARG A 170 -21.84 7.81 22.85
N LEU A 171 -21.76 9.00 23.45
CA LEU A 171 -20.50 9.76 23.51
C LEU A 171 -19.43 9.02 24.32
N SER A 172 -19.79 8.47 25.49
CA SER A 172 -18.87 7.66 26.31
C SER A 172 -18.34 6.47 25.52
N SER A 173 -19.23 5.74 24.83
CA SER A 173 -18.85 4.60 23.99
C SER A 173 -17.94 5.02 22.83
N ALA A 174 -18.20 6.17 22.19
CA ALA A 174 -17.35 6.69 21.11
C ALA A 174 -15.94 7.07 21.62
N ILE A 175 -15.84 7.66 22.81
CA ILE A 175 -14.55 8.00 23.44
C ILE A 175 -13.75 6.73 23.77
N GLU A 176 -14.41 5.72 24.33
CA GLU A 176 -13.78 4.42 24.62
C GLU A 176 -13.27 3.74 23.35
N GLU A 177 -14.08 3.77 22.28
CA GLU A 177 -13.74 3.18 20.99
C GLU A 177 -12.58 3.91 20.31
N TYR A 178 -12.55 5.24 20.38
CA TYR A 178 -11.40 6.04 19.97
C TYR A 178 -10.14 5.63 20.74
N HIS A 179 -10.21 5.52 22.08
CA HIS A 179 -9.04 5.16 22.88
C HIS A 179 -8.50 3.77 22.53
N ARG A 180 -9.39 2.79 22.32
CA ARG A 180 -9.03 1.44 21.87
C ARG A 180 -8.33 1.48 20.51
N THR A 181 -8.93 2.14 19.53
CA THR A 181 -8.38 2.24 18.16
C THR A 181 -7.04 2.98 18.13
N ALA A 182 -6.89 4.03 18.95
CA ALA A 182 -5.64 4.79 19.04
C ALA A 182 -4.50 3.99 19.67
N GLU A 183 -4.80 3.08 20.61
CA GLU A 183 -3.81 2.16 21.17
C GLU A 183 -3.42 1.07 20.17
N GLU A 184 -4.37 0.53 19.44
CA GLU A 184 -4.12 -0.42 18.35
C GLU A 184 -3.21 0.18 17.28
N LEU A 185 -3.42 1.44 16.90
CA LEU A 185 -2.54 2.17 15.99
C LEU A 185 -1.10 2.25 16.53
N ILE A 186 -0.91 2.60 17.80
CA ILE A 186 0.42 2.66 18.41
C ILE A 186 1.07 1.27 18.39
N ALA A 187 0.31 0.22 18.72
CA ALA A 187 0.81 -1.15 18.68
C ALA A 187 1.21 -1.59 17.26
N HIS A 188 0.45 -1.21 16.23
CA HIS A 188 0.80 -1.48 14.83
C HIS A 188 2.08 -0.75 14.40
N ILE A 189 2.24 0.51 14.78
CA ILE A 189 3.46 1.28 14.52
C ILE A 189 4.67 0.62 15.21
N ASP A 190 4.51 0.21 16.46
CA ASP A 190 5.56 -0.45 17.24
C ASP A 190 5.95 -1.81 16.65
N ALA A 191 4.97 -2.61 16.23
CA ALA A 191 5.22 -3.87 15.55
C ALA A 191 5.96 -3.67 14.23
N ALA A 192 5.61 -2.64 13.45
CA ALA A 192 6.28 -2.31 12.20
C ALA A 192 7.73 -1.84 12.43
N LEU A 193 7.97 -0.98 13.43
CA LEU A 193 9.31 -0.56 13.83
C LEU A 193 10.19 -1.75 14.26
N ALA A 194 9.64 -2.69 15.02
CA ALA A 194 10.33 -3.90 15.44
C ALA A 194 10.57 -4.90 14.29
N ARG A 195 9.72 -4.91 13.26
CA ARG A 195 9.97 -5.69 12.03
C ARG A 195 11.17 -5.11 11.29
N VAL A 196 11.17 -3.80 11.06
CA VAL A 196 12.27 -3.07 10.43
C VAL A 196 13.58 -3.32 11.17
N GLU A 197 13.60 -3.21 12.51
CA GLU A 197 14.82 -3.46 13.28
C GLU A 197 15.42 -4.86 13.13
N ARG A 198 14.57 -5.88 12.96
CA ARG A 198 15.04 -7.26 12.77
C ARG A 198 15.61 -7.49 11.37
N THR A 199 15.21 -6.72 10.38
CA THR A 199 15.73 -6.81 9.02
C THR A 199 17.11 -6.16 8.92
N ALA A 200 17.32 -5.00 9.56
CA ALA A 200 18.60 -4.29 9.59
C ALA A 200 19.78 -5.03 10.27
N ILE A 201 19.52 -6.06 11.08
CA ILE A 201 20.55 -6.84 11.80
C ILE A 201 21.02 -8.07 11.00
N ARG A 202 20.34 -8.42 9.90
CA ARG A 202 20.73 -9.51 9.00
C ARG A 202 21.58 -9.02 7.83
#